data_AF-A0A6I6E4T7-F1
#
_entry.id   AF-A0A6I6E4T7-F1
#
_cell.length_a   1.000
_cell.length_b   1.000
_cell.length_c   1.000
_cell.angle_alpha   90.00
_cell.angle_beta   90.00
_cell.angle_gamma   90.00
#
_symmetry.space_group_name_H-M   'P 1'
#
loop_
_entity.id
_entity.type
_entity.pdbx_description
1 polymer ?
#
loop_
_entity_poly.entity_id
_entity_poly.type
_entity_poly.pdbx_seq_one_letter_code
_entity_poly.pdbx_strand_id
1 'polypeptide(L)' 'MSDEEKRRDQLTSAPEATEEDAKPRIDVTHRDGVTRIDVRDDAAVRPGFGQPGEDQSREDEPRD' A
#
# COMPACT_ATOMS: atom_id res chain seq x y z
N MET A 1 11.95 15.10 17.39
CA MET A 1 11.14 14.03 16.77
C MET A 1 11.75 13.69 15.43
N SER A 2 12.09 12.43 15.25
CA SER A 2 12.51 11.84 13.98
C SER A 2 11.35 11.81 12.98
N ASP A 3 11.66 11.65 11.70
CA ASP A 3 10.63 11.57 10.64
C ASP A 3 9.76 10.32 10.79
N GLU A 4 10.30 9.25 11.37
CA GLU A 4 9.54 8.05 11.74
C GLU A 4 8.49 8.36 12.81
N GLU A 5 8.87 9.05 13.88
CA GLU A 5 7.96 9.40 14.96
C GLU A 5 6.85 10.35 14.49
N LYS A 6 7.18 11.32 13.63
CA LYS A 6 6.18 12.23 13.04
C LYS A 6 5.21 11.49 12.12
N ARG A 7 5.70 10.54 11.32
CA ARG A 7 4.84 9.75 10.43
C ARG A 7 3.89 8.86 11.23
N ARG A 8 4.40 8.18 12.26
CA ARG A 8 3.57 7.37 13.16
C ARG A 8 2.47 8.22 13.77
N ASP A 9 2.83 9.35 14.41
CA ASP A 9 1.89 10.25 15.06
C ASP A 9 0.80 10.75 14.09
N GLN A 10 1.19 11.12 12.86
CA GLN A 10 0.25 11.50 11.81
C GLN A 10 -0.73 10.37 11.48
N LEU A 11 -0.24 9.14 11.32
CA LEU A 11 -1.06 7.98 10.93
C LEU A 11 -1.96 7.48 12.07
N THR A 12 -1.58 7.70 13.33
CA THR A 12 -2.37 7.31 14.52
C THR A 12 -3.27 8.43 15.04
N SER A 13 -3.23 9.63 14.45
CA SER A 13 -4.00 10.79 14.93
C SER A 13 -5.50 10.72 14.62
N ALA A 14 -5.91 9.87 13.68
CA ALA A 14 -7.31 9.75 13.28
C ALA A 14 -8.13 8.97 14.33
N PRO A 15 -9.42 9.29 14.50
CA PRO A 15 -10.31 8.46 15.32
C PRO A 15 -10.34 7.04 14.75
N GLU A 16 -10.25 6.05 15.64
CA GLU A 16 -10.19 4.62 15.29
C GLU A 16 -8.89 4.14 14.63
N ALA A 17 -7.89 5.01 14.45
CA ALA A 17 -6.58 4.58 13.98
C ALA A 17 -5.88 3.70 15.02
N THR A 18 -5.16 2.69 14.52
CA THR A 18 -4.42 1.72 15.33
C THR A 18 -2.92 1.81 15.06
N GLU A 19 -2.08 1.21 15.90
CA GLU A 19 -0.64 1.10 15.64
C GLU A 19 -0.33 0.33 14.34
N GLU A 20 -1.22 -0.57 13.92
CA GLU A 20 -1.13 -1.25 12.62
C GLU A 20 -1.18 -0.26 11.45
N ASP A 21 -1.80 0.91 11.66
CA ASP A 21 -1.89 1.97 10.65
C ASP A 21 -0.59 2.72 10.42
N ALA A 22 0.34 2.66 11.37
CA ALA A 22 1.67 3.23 11.22
C ALA A 22 2.68 2.23 10.63
N LYS A 23 2.32 0.94 10.48
CA LYS A 23 3.26 -0.06 9.96
C LYS A 23 3.64 0.23 8.49
N PRO A 24 4.91 -0.04 8.10
CA PRO A 24 5.31 0.05 6.70
C PRO A 24 4.48 -0.91 5.84
N ARG A 25 3.81 -0.41 4.81
CA ARG A 25 2.96 -1.21 3.90
C ARG A 25 3.54 -1.35 2.48
N ILE A 26 4.61 -0.65 2.18
CA ILE A 26 5.16 -0.55 0.84
C ILE A 26 6.65 -0.86 0.90
N ASP A 27 7.10 -1.76 0.04
CA ASP A 27 8.51 -1.98 -0.23
C ASP A 27 8.89 -1.25 -1.52
N VAL A 28 9.94 -0.44 -1.43
CA VAL A 28 10.48 0.28 -2.59
C VAL A 28 11.84 -0.31 -2.93
N THR A 29 11.93 -0.94 -4.09
CA THR A 29 13.18 -1.51 -4.59
C THR A 29 13.68 -0.71 -5.79
N HIS A 30 14.99 -0.51 -5.86
CA HIS A 30 15.64 0.22 -6.94
C HIS A 30 16.58 -0.73 -7.67
N ARG A 31 16.31 -1.02 -8.95
CA ARG A 31 17.09 -1.96 -9.74
C ARG A 31 17.13 -1.53 -11.20
N ASP A 32 18.32 -1.56 -11.82
CA ASP A 32 18.49 -1.35 -13.27
C ASP A 32 17.84 -0.06 -13.80
N GLY A 33 17.89 1.02 -13.01
CA GLY A 33 17.25 2.30 -13.36
C GLY A 33 15.73 2.32 -13.16
N VAL A 34 15.14 1.24 -12.65
CA VAL A 34 13.72 1.11 -12.35
C VAL A 34 13.48 1.21 -10.84
N THR A 35 12.57 2.10 -10.45
CA THR A 35 12.00 2.11 -9.09
C THR A 35 10.74 1.26 -9.12
N ARG A 36 10.80 0.11 -8.45
CA ARG A 36 9.65 -0.79 -8.26
C ARG A 36 9.06 -0.56 -6.88
N ILE A 37 7.74 -0.44 -6.84
CA ILE A 37 6.94 -0.21 -5.63
C ILE A 37 6.02 -1.41 -5.48
N ASP A 38 6.20 -2.19 -4.42
CA ASP A 38 5.39 -3.36 -4.09
C ASP A 38 4.59 -3.10 -2.81
N VAL A 39 3.31 -3.52 -2.79
CA VAL A 39 2.51 -3.50 -1.56
C VAL A 39 2.83 -4.76 -0.77
N ARG A 40 3.31 -4.58 0.47
CA ARG A 40 3.75 -5.65 1.35
C ARG A 40 2.65 -6.67 1.61
N ASP A 41 3.07 -7.92 1.82
CA ASP A 41 2.10 -9.00 1.88
C ASP A 41 1.20 -8.98 3.13
N ASP A 42 1.75 -8.45 4.21
CA ASP A 42 1.14 -8.26 5.52
C ASP A 42 0.40 -6.93 5.66
N ALA A 43 0.25 -6.14 4.58
CA ALA A 43 -0.53 -4.92 4.62
C ALA A 43 -2.02 -5.22 4.85
N ALA A 44 -2.60 -4.63 5.91
CA ALA A 44 -4.00 -4.83 6.28
C ALA A 44 -5.02 -4.38 5.19
N VAL A 45 -4.62 -3.45 4.31
CA VAL A 45 -5.44 -2.95 3.19
C VAL A 45 -4.56 -2.91 1.94
N ARG A 46 -5.03 -3.50 0.83
CA ARG A 46 -4.35 -3.47 -0.47
C ARG A 46 -5.19 -2.73 -1.52
N PRO A 47 -4.69 -1.59 -2.05
CA PRO A 47 -5.37 -0.89 -3.14
C PRO A 47 -5.51 -1.79 -4.37
N GLY A 48 -6.69 -1.85 -4.99
CA GLY A 48 -6.93 -2.57 -6.25
C GLY A 48 -7.15 -4.09 -6.12
N PHE A 49 -6.89 -4.70 -4.96
CA PHE A 49 -7.29 -6.07 -4.66
C PHE A 49 -8.28 -6.05 -3.49
N GLY A 50 -9.56 -6.19 -3.79
CA GLY A 50 -10.58 -6.51 -2.77
C GLY A 50 -11.51 -5.39 -2.34
N GLN A 51 -12.08 -4.59 -3.25
CA GLN A 51 -13.47 -4.19 -2.97
C GLN A 51 -14.32 -5.47 -3.04
N PRO A 52 -15.15 -5.79 -2.03
CA PRO A 52 -16.10 -6.87 -2.15
C PRO A 52 -17.17 -6.45 -3.18
N GLY A 53 -16.92 -6.78 -4.44
CA GLY A 53 -17.79 -6.45 -5.58
C GLY A 53 -17.09 -6.03 -6.87
N GLU A 54 -15.77 -5.76 -6.88
CA GLU A 54 -15.05 -5.42 -8.11
C GLU A 54 -14.30 -6.64 -8.66
N ASP A 55 -14.83 -7.19 -9.75
CA ASP A 55 -14.34 -8.38 -10.43
C ASP A 55 -12.96 -8.14 -11.08
N GLN A 56 -12.12 -9.17 -11.00
CA GLN A 56 -10.72 -9.24 -11.40
C GLN A 56 -10.58 -9.55 -12.90
N SER A 57 -11.36 -8.90 -13.76
CA SER A 57 -11.42 -9.21 -15.19
C SER A 57 -11.14 -7.96 -16.03
N ARG A 58 -9.92 -7.42 -15.91
CA ARG A 58 -9.26 -6.87 -17.11
C ARG A 58 -8.49 -8.01 -17.75
N GLU A 59 -9.22 -8.88 -18.45
CA GLU A 59 -8.62 -9.62 -19.55
C GLU A 59 -8.10 -8.56 -20.54
N ASP A 60 -6.78 -8.53 -20.74
CA ASP A 60 -6.17 -7.84 -21.87
C ASP A 60 -6.66 -8.51 -23.16
N GLU A 61 -7.82 -8.10 -23.66
CA GLU A 61 -8.21 -8.42 -25.03
C GLU A 61 -7.19 -7.76 -25.98
N PRO A 62 -6.62 -8.52 -26.94
CA PRO A 62 -5.75 -7.94 -27.94
C PRO A 62 -6.53 -6.90 -28.75
N ARG A 63 -6.01 -5.68 -28.83
CA ARG A 63 -6.53 -4.66 -29.75
C ARG A 63 -6.10 -5.05 -31.17
N ASP A 64 -7.04 -5.51 -31.98
CA ASP A 64 -6.90 -5.61 -33.45
C ASP A 64 -6.73 -4.22 -34.12
#